data_AF-A0A437LB14-F1
#
_entry.id   AF-A0A437LB14-F1
#
_cell.length_a   1.000
_cell.length_b   1.000
_cell.length_c   1.000
_cell.angle_alpha   90.00
_cell.angle_beta   90.00
_cell.angle_gamma   90.00
#
_symmetry.space_group_name_H-M   'P 1'
#
loop_
_entity.id
_entity.type
_entity.pdbx_description
1 polymer ?
#
loop_
_entity_poly.entity_id
_entity_poly.type
_entity_poly.pdbx_seq_one_letter_code
_entity_poly.pdbx_strand_id
1 'polypeptide(L)'
;MPDLAAVSLTSITGLPSKVPNRFAIASAKFLGLAFIALIALGLPSFGQAQVSPIPANAQPKSYGDGWECLRSFRRVGDECVAVIVPENAFATNRTYGVGWECLHGFQEVKGAACLEVLVPDDAYLDPSGKSWSCFRGYMKVDDLCQEIVLPPNAYLADSRYGPGWECDRSYEIVGDICVEIAVPENAFLNGSGYGQPWSCERGFFETDDRCEAVAVPENAFFVDASYGPGWKCDRGFAASGDGCTAIDLPDNAHLDRSGNRWECHRNYQRSRGRCILNE
;
A
#
# COMPACT_ATOMS: atom_id res chain seq x y z
N MET A 1 1.85 27.38 -46.86
CA MET A 1 1.62 28.70 -47.49
C MET A 1 0.26 29.19 -47.03
N PRO A 2 0.09 30.48 -46.67
CA PRO A 2 0.83 31.26 -45.66
C PRO A 2 -0.04 31.58 -44.42
N ASP A 3 0.40 32.15 -43.29
CA ASP A 3 1.71 32.23 -42.60
C ASP A 3 1.48 32.78 -41.17
N LEU A 4 2.14 32.27 -40.12
CA LEU A 4 3.34 32.84 -39.48
C LEU A 4 3.26 34.33 -39.06
N ALA A 5 3.12 34.58 -37.76
CA ALA A 5 3.57 35.81 -37.10
C ALA A 5 3.91 35.55 -35.62
N ALA A 6 5.17 35.75 -35.24
CA ALA A 6 5.66 35.69 -33.87
C ALA A 6 6.08 37.10 -33.41
N VAL A 7 5.89 37.43 -32.13
CA VAL A 7 6.49 38.62 -31.50
C VAL A 7 7.10 38.23 -30.16
N SER A 8 8.31 38.74 -29.90
CA SER A 8 9.19 38.33 -28.81
C SER A 8 9.22 39.34 -27.65
N LEU A 9 9.80 38.88 -26.55
CA LEU A 9 10.04 39.54 -25.26
C LEU A 9 10.69 40.92 -25.35
N THR A 10 10.31 41.82 -24.43
CA THR A 10 11.25 42.77 -23.81
C THR A 10 11.04 42.84 -22.29
N SER A 11 12.16 42.88 -21.57
CA SER A 11 12.24 42.94 -20.11
C SER A 11 12.26 44.39 -19.62
N ILE A 12 11.60 44.69 -18.50
CA ILE A 12 11.80 45.94 -17.76
C ILE A 12 11.98 45.64 -16.26
N THR A 13 13.18 45.93 -15.78
CA THR A 13 13.59 45.92 -14.36
C THR A 13 13.10 47.17 -13.63
N GLY A 14 12.68 47.07 -12.36
CA GLY A 14 12.21 48.26 -11.63
C GLY A 14 11.79 48.09 -10.16
N LEU A 15 12.67 47.59 -9.30
CA LEU A 15 12.73 48.05 -7.89
C LEU A 15 13.52 49.39 -7.84
N PRO A 16 13.47 50.24 -6.79
CA PRO A 16 12.96 50.00 -5.42
C PRO A 16 12.15 51.17 -4.78
N SER A 17 11.61 50.96 -3.57
CA SER A 17 11.60 52.02 -2.54
C SER A 17 11.43 51.47 -1.10
N LYS A 18 12.47 51.59 -0.27
CA LYS A 18 12.34 51.50 1.19
C LYS A 18 11.62 52.74 1.73
N VAL A 19 10.68 52.58 2.64
CA VAL A 19 10.23 53.66 3.53
C VAL A 19 10.90 53.46 4.89
N PRO A 20 11.78 54.37 5.34
CA PRO A 20 12.29 54.36 6.70
C PRO A 20 11.38 55.18 7.62
N ASN A 21 11.28 54.80 8.89
CA ASN A 21 10.97 55.76 9.94
C ASN A 21 11.79 55.44 11.20
N ARG A 22 12.84 56.23 11.41
CA ARG A 22 13.59 56.29 12.67
C ARG A 22 13.11 57.52 13.42
N PHE A 23 12.51 57.33 14.59
CA PHE A 23 12.41 58.40 15.57
C PHE A 23 13.59 58.33 16.53
N ALA A 24 14.28 59.45 16.63
CA ALA A 24 15.40 59.79 17.52
C ALA A 24 15.15 61.28 17.83
N ILE A 25 15.26 61.87 19.02
CA ILE A 25 16.21 61.82 20.13
C ILE A 25 15.53 62.56 21.29
N ALA A 26 15.84 62.24 22.56
CA ALA A 26 15.79 63.21 23.65
C ALA A 26 16.66 62.77 24.84
N SER A 27 17.98 62.92 24.72
CA SER A 27 18.91 62.67 25.82
C SER A 27 19.11 63.94 26.65
N ALA A 28 18.77 63.90 27.94
CA ALA A 28 19.21 64.87 28.93
C ALA A 28 20.07 64.16 29.99
N LYS A 29 21.36 64.48 30.05
CA LYS A 29 22.27 64.02 31.10
C LYS A 29 22.40 65.12 32.16
N PHE A 30 22.40 64.74 33.43
CA PHE A 30 23.05 65.53 34.48
C PHE A 30 23.96 64.64 35.33
N LEU A 31 25.13 65.17 35.69
CA LEU A 31 26.18 64.46 36.40
C LEU A 31 25.90 64.38 37.91
N GLY A 32 26.36 63.30 38.54
CA GLY A 32 26.53 63.18 39.98
C GLY A 32 27.28 61.89 40.33
N LEU A 33 28.55 61.98 40.73
CA LEU A 33 29.37 60.80 41.06
C LEU A 33 28.97 60.21 42.43
N ALA A 34 28.89 58.87 42.50
CA ALA A 34 29.13 58.12 43.72
C ALA A 34 29.79 56.77 43.39
N PHE A 35 30.86 56.45 44.09
CA PHE A 35 31.74 55.30 43.86
C PHE A 35 31.36 54.19 44.86
N ILE A 36 30.89 53.02 44.41
CA ILE A 36 30.72 51.81 45.24
C ILE A 36 31.06 50.55 44.42
N ALA A 37 31.58 49.53 45.11
CA ALA A 37 32.34 48.40 44.59
C ALA A 37 31.56 47.35 43.79
N LEU A 38 32.32 46.56 43.01
CA LEU A 38 31.91 45.25 42.49
C LEU A 38 31.48 44.34 43.65
N ILE A 39 30.26 43.80 43.58
CA ILE A 39 29.94 42.47 44.12
C ILE A 39 29.12 41.72 43.07
N ALA A 40 29.73 40.69 42.48
CA ALA A 40 29.03 39.75 41.61
C ALA A 40 28.23 38.76 42.45
N LEU A 41 27.02 39.15 42.86
CA LEU A 41 26.02 38.23 43.38
C LEU A 41 25.18 37.71 42.21
N GLY A 42 25.45 36.46 41.81
CA GLY A 42 24.55 35.75 40.92
C GLY A 42 23.21 35.55 41.62
N LEU A 43 22.23 36.40 41.27
CA LEU A 43 20.85 36.19 41.69
C LEU A 43 20.40 34.85 41.09
N PRO A 44 19.99 33.86 41.89
CA PRO A 44 19.28 32.72 41.35
C PRO A 44 18.02 33.27 40.68
N SER A 45 17.94 33.09 39.35
CA SER A 45 16.69 33.26 38.63
C SER A 45 15.75 32.14 39.08
N PHE A 46 15.10 32.36 40.22
CA PHE A 46 13.91 31.60 40.59
C PHE A 46 12.90 31.89 39.49
N GLY A 47 12.77 30.94 38.57
CA GLY A 47 11.62 30.85 37.69
C GLY A 47 10.39 30.74 38.58
N GLN A 48 9.79 31.88 38.91
CA GLN A 48 8.45 31.94 39.46
C GLN A 48 7.57 31.37 38.37
N ALA A 49 7.27 30.07 38.45
CA ALA A 49 6.18 29.47 37.73
C ALA A 49 4.95 30.28 38.14
N GLN A 50 4.52 31.20 37.28
CA GLN A 50 3.25 31.87 37.48
C GLN A 50 2.19 30.79 37.32
N VAL A 51 1.76 30.25 38.46
CA VAL A 51 0.58 29.41 38.57
C VAL A 51 -0.59 30.30 38.19
N SER A 52 -0.85 30.37 36.89
CA SER A 52 -2.03 31.03 36.35
C SER A 52 -3.22 30.39 37.06
N PRO A 53 -4.10 31.19 37.69
CA PRO A 53 -5.19 30.64 38.48
C PRO A 53 -6.00 29.71 37.60
N ILE A 54 -6.32 28.52 38.11
CA ILE A 54 -7.11 27.54 37.39
C ILE A 54 -8.44 28.20 37.02
N PRO A 55 -8.80 28.31 35.73
CA PRO A 55 -9.97 29.07 35.32
C PRO A 55 -11.26 28.39 35.77
N ALA A 56 -12.36 29.13 35.70
CA ALA A 56 -13.68 28.56 35.97
C ALA A 56 -13.94 27.34 35.07
N ASN A 57 -14.55 26.31 35.65
CA ASN A 57 -14.82 25.03 34.99
C ASN A 57 -13.57 24.23 34.55
N ALA A 58 -12.42 24.43 35.21
CA ALA A 58 -11.22 23.61 35.07
C ALA A 58 -10.80 22.92 36.40
N GLN A 59 -10.00 21.87 36.28
CA GLN A 59 -9.37 21.15 37.39
C GLN A 59 -7.85 20.97 37.11
N PRO A 60 -7.00 20.84 38.13
CA PRO A 60 -5.59 20.50 37.92
C PRO A 60 -5.48 19.11 37.28
N LYS A 61 -4.51 18.92 36.38
CA LYS A 61 -4.25 17.60 35.79
C LYS A 61 -3.76 16.61 36.84
N SER A 62 -4.08 15.33 36.63
CA SER A 62 -3.57 14.23 37.45
C SER A 62 -2.07 13.94 37.25
N TYR A 63 -1.49 14.38 36.14
CA TYR A 63 -0.06 14.27 35.84
C TYR A 63 0.41 15.43 34.94
N GLY A 64 1.64 15.90 35.19
CA GLY A 64 2.25 17.04 34.51
C GLY A 64 1.65 18.38 34.91
N ASP A 65 2.24 19.47 34.42
CA ASP A 65 1.81 20.82 34.77
C ASP A 65 0.55 21.28 34.02
N GLY A 66 -0.20 22.16 34.68
CA GLY A 66 -1.38 22.84 34.17
C GLY A 66 -2.72 22.20 34.54
N TRP A 67 -3.76 22.60 33.82
CA TRP A 67 -5.16 22.23 34.08
C TRP A 67 -5.81 21.58 32.86
N GLU A 68 -6.95 20.93 33.10
CA GLU A 68 -7.88 20.42 32.08
C GLU A 68 -9.31 20.87 32.41
N CYS A 69 -10.19 20.93 31.41
CA CYS A 69 -11.58 21.30 31.66
C CYS A 69 -12.35 20.21 32.41
N LEU A 70 -13.31 20.62 33.24
CA LEU A 70 -14.28 19.72 33.83
C LEU A 70 -15.13 19.03 32.75
N ARG A 71 -15.75 17.91 33.14
CA ARG A 71 -16.72 17.18 32.30
C ARG A 71 -17.80 18.12 31.77
N SER A 72 -18.13 17.98 30.49
CA SER A 72 -19.03 18.87 29.72
C SER A 72 -18.51 20.29 29.44
N PHE A 73 -17.22 20.57 29.67
CA PHE A 73 -16.56 21.81 29.24
C PHE A 73 -15.37 21.51 28.32
N ARG A 74 -15.10 22.41 27.37
CA ARG A 74 -13.99 22.32 26.41
C ARG A 74 -13.12 23.55 26.48
N ARG A 75 -11.81 23.39 26.23
CA ARG A 75 -10.86 24.49 26.26
C ARG A 75 -10.99 25.39 25.02
N VAL A 76 -11.17 26.69 25.24
CA VAL A 76 -11.16 27.74 24.21
C VAL A 76 -10.23 28.85 24.70
N GLY A 77 -9.04 28.96 24.11
CA GLY A 77 -7.97 29.78 24.69
C GLY A 77 -7.59 29.30 26.09
N ASP A 78 -7.55 30.21 27.05
CA ASP A 78 -7.28 29.94 28.47
C ASP A 78 -8.55 29.76 29.32
N GLU A 79 -9.72 29.54 28.69
CA GLU A 79 -11.00 29.33 29.36
C GLU A 79 -11.61 27.95 29.07
N CYS A 80 -12.48 27.49 29.99
CA CYS A 80 -13.31 26.31 29.80
C CYS A 80 -14.76 26.71 29.54
N VAL A 81 -15.16 26.64 28.28
CA VAL A 81 -16.50 26.99 27.79
C VAL A 81 -17.38 25.73 27.79
N ALA A 82 -18.65 25.88 28.15
CA ALA A 82 -19.60 24.76 28.17
C ALA A 82 -19.75 24.14 26.77
N VAL A 83 -19.82 22.80 26.72
CA VAL A 83 -20.13 22.07 25.49
C VAL A 83 -21.64 22.17 25.26
N ILE A 84 -22.03 23.00 24.29
CA ILE A 84 -23.40 23.03 23.78
C ILE A 84 -23.54 21.85 22.80
N VAL A 85 -24.38 20.88 23.15
CA VAL A 85 -24.71 19.74 22.29
C VAL A 85 -25.86 20.18 21.37
N PRO A 86 -25.68 20.15 20.04
CA PRO A 86 -26.76 20.50 19.10
C PRO A 86 -27.83 19.39 19.05
N GLU A 87 -28.92 19.67 18.34
CA GLU A 87 -29.91 18.65 18.01
C GLU A 87 -29.26 17.49 17.24
N ASN A 88 -29.76 16.27 17.45
CA ASN A 88 -29.22 15.02 16.89
C ASN A 88 -27.75 14.72 17.23
N ALA A 89 -27.27 15.17 18.39
CA ALA A 89 -25.95 14.85 18.93
C ALA A 89 -25.99 14.37 20.38
N PHE A 90 -24.90 13.77 20.84
CA PHE A 90 -24.67 13.40 22.24
C PHE A 90 -23.31 13.90 22.74
N ALA A 91 -23.20 14.18 24.03
CA ALA A 91 -21.93 14.59 24.64
C ALA A 91 -20.94 13.40 24.71
N THR A 92 -19.74 13.57 24.17
CA THR A 92 -18.68 12.55 24.25
C THR A 92 -17.89 12.60 25.54
N ASN A 93 -18.10 13.66 26.34
CA ASN A 93 -17.39 13.93 27.60
C ASN A 93 -15.85 13.98 27.43
N ARG A 94 -15.37 14.27 26.21
CA ARG A 94 -13.95 14.53 25.91
C ARG A 94 -13.64 16.00 26.20
N THR A 95 -12.49 16.26 26.82
CA THR A 95 -11.98 17.62 27.14
C THR A 95 -11.32 18.32 25.95
N TYR A 96 -11.25 17.65 24.79
CA TYR A 96 -10.70 18.12 23.52
C TYR A 96 -11.69 17.91 22.36
N GLY A 97 -11.52 18.67 21.27
CA GLY A 97 -12.44 18.68 20.14
C GLY A 97 -13.71 19.51 20.39
N VAL A 98 -14.80 19.18 19.71
CA VAL A 98 -16.10 19.85 19.86
C VAL A 98 -16.87 19.42 21.11
N GLY A 99 -16.53 18.27 21.71
CA GLY A 99 -17.12 17.75 22.96
C GLY A 99 -18.41 16.94 22.78
N TRP A 100 -18.92 16.84 21.55
CA TRP A 100 -20.08 16.05 21.14
C TRP A 100 -19.78 15.24 19.88
N GLU A 101 -20.63 14.26 19.59
CA GLU A 101 -20.65 13.50 18.33
C GLU A 101 -22.11 13.38 17.87
N CYS A 102 -22.34 13.34 16.56
CA CYS A 102 -23.68 13.14 16.01
C CYS A 102 -24.22 11.74 16.33
N LEU A 103 -25.54 11.63 16.46
CA LEU A 103 -26.24 10.34 16.52
C LEU A 103 -26.07 9.58 15.20
N HIS A 104 -26.25 8.27 15.24
CA HIS A 104 -26.20 7.41 14.06
C HIS A 104 -27.29 7.84 13.05
N GLY A 105 -26.91 8.07 11.79
CA GLY A 105 -27.79 8.65 10.77
C GLY A 105 -27.61 10.16 10.59
N PHE A 106 -26.68 10.79 11.32
CA PHE A 106 -26.44 12.23 11.22
C PHE A 106 -24.95 12.55 11.03
N GLN A 107 -24.67 13.52 10.15
CA GLN A 107 -23.34 13.98 9.81
C GLN A 107 -23.08 15.39 10.36
N GLU A 108 -21.86 15.62 10.85
CA GLU A 108 -21.42 16.93 11.34
C GLU A 108 -21.33 17.94 10.18
N VAL A 109 -22.02 19.08 10.33
CA VAL A 109 -21.96 20.20 9.40
C VAL A 109 -21.39 21.43 10.11
N LYS A 110 -20.26 21.92 9.58
CA LYS A 110 -19.57 23.15 10.02
C LYS A 110 -19.22 23.21 11.52
N GLY A 111 -19.07 22.07 12.19
CA GLY A 111 -18.74 21.99 13.63
C GLY A 111 -19.80 22.60 14.56
N ALA A 112 -21.05 22.70 14.10
CA ALA A 112 -22.13 23.38 14.83
C ALA A 112 -23.48 22.65 14.80
N ALA A 113 -23.71 21.74 13.86
CA ALA A 113 -24.97 21.00 13.72
C ALA A 113 -24.73 19.56 13.26
N CYS A 114 -25.70 18.69 13.53
CA CYS A 114 -25.80 17.35 12.99
C CYS A 114 -27.02 17.29 12.06
N LEU A 115 -26.79 17.17 10.75
CA LEU A 115 -27.86 17.03 9.76
C LEU A 115 -28.02 15.56 9.37
N GLU A 116 -29.24 15.17 9.05
CA GLU A 116 -29.58 13.79 8.65
C GLU A 116 -28.84 13.40 7.37
N VAL A 117 -28.29 12.19 7.35
CA VAL A 117 -27.67 11.59 6.16
C VAL A 117 -28.78 11.16 5.22
N LEU A 118 -28.96 11.90 4.12
CA LEU A 118 -29.89 11.51 3.06
C LEU A 118 -29.36 10.25 2.37
N VAL A 119 -30.09 9.15 2.52
CA VAL A 119 -29.84 7.87 1.85
C VAL A 119 -30.72 7.83 0.60
N PRO A 120 -30.15 7.71 -0.62
CA PRO A 120 -30.93 7.60 -1.85
C PRO A 120 -31.64 6.24 -1.96
N ASP A 121 -32.49 6.10 -2.97
CA ASP A 121 -33.01 4.79 -3.37
C ASP A 121 -31.85 3.82 -3.68
N ASP A 122 -32.10 2.53 -3.46
CA ASP A 122 -31.15 1.42 -3.60
C ASP A 122 -29.84 1.54 -2.78
N ALA A 123 -29.87 2.34 -1.71
CA ALA A 123 -28.80 2.47 -0.73
C ALA A 123 -29.24 2.14 0.70
N TYR A 124 -28.25 1.94 1.57
CA TYR A 124 -28.42 1.85 3.01
C TYR A 124 -27.41 2.74 3.75
N LEU A 125 -27.80 3.20 4.94
CA LEU A 125 -26.91 3.93 5.84
C LEU A 125 -25.78 2.99 6.30
N ASP A 126 -24.53 3.43 6.16
CA ASP A 126 -23.37 2.58 6.46
C ASP A 126 -23.20 2.35 7.99
N PRO A 127 -22.37 1.37 8.43
CA PRO A 127 -22.18 1.08 9.85
C PRO A 127 -21.55 2.20 10.69
N SER A 128 -21.04 3.27 10.06
CA SER A 128 -20.56 4.47 10.78
C SER A 128 -21.70 5.44 11.09
N GLY A 129 -22.84 5.33 10.39
CA GLY A 129 -23.97 6.23 10.48
C GLY A 129 -23.73 7.63 9.92
N LYS A 130 -22.62 7.85 9.19
CA LYS A 130 -22.18 9.17 8.69
C LYS A 130 -22.12 9.27 7.16
N SER A 131 -22.33 8.17 6.47
CA SER A 131 -22.43 8.07 5.01
C SER A 131 -23.31 6.86 4.67
N TRP A 132 -23.60 6.67 3.39
CA TRP A 132 -24.37 5.53 2.86
C TRP A 132 -23.52 4.68 1.91
N SER A 133 -23.99 3.46 1.65
CA SER A 133 -23.45 2.52 0.66
C SER A 133 -24.60 1.95 -0.18
N CYS A 134 -24.33 1.66 -1.45
CA CYS A 134 -25.32 1.00 -2.31
C CYS A 134 -25.58 -0.44 -1.86
N PHE A 135 -26.79 -0.95 -2.08
CA PHE A 135 -27.06 -2.37 -1.92
C PHE A 135 -26.20 -3.21 -2.86
N ARG A 136 -25.97 -4.48 -2.50
CA ARG A 136 -25.32 -5.45 -3.39
C ARG A 136 -26.11 -5.57 -4.70
N GLY A 137 -25.43 -5.39 -5.82
CA GLY A 137 -26.07 -5.28 -7.14
C GLY A 137 -26.18 -3.86 -7.65
N TYR A 138 -25.77 -2.86 -6.88
CA TYR A 138 -25.78 -1.45 -7.27
C TYR A 138 -24.40 -0.82 -7.07
N MET A 139 -24.03 0.08 -7.98
CA MET A 139 -22.80 0.87 -7.93
C MET A 139 -23.10 2.35 -7.70
N LYS A 140 -22.21 3.05 -6.99
CA LYS A 140 -22.36 4.48 -6.73
C LYS A 140 -22.03 5.29 -8.00
N VAL A 141 -22.99 6.07 -8.47
CA VAL A 141 -22.85 7.02 -9.59
C VAL A 141 -23.34 8.37 -9.08
N ASP A 142 -22.44 9.35 -9.01
CA ASP A 142 -22.64 10.62 -8.31
C ASP A 142 -23.19 10.40 -6.87
N ASP A 143 -24.37 10.95 -6.55
CA ASP A 143 -25.05 10.77 -5.26
C ASP A 143 -26.23 9.77 -5.33
N LEU A 144 -26.22 8.86 -6.31
CA LEU A 144 -27.22 7.82 -6.49
C LEU A 144 -26.57 6.42 -6.53
N CYS A 145 -27.41 5.40 -6.41
CA CYS A 145 -27.07 4.01 -6.65
C CYS A 145 -27.72 3.56 -7.97
N GLN A 146 -26.92 3.04 -8.89
CA GLN A 146 -27.37 2.53 -10.17
C GLN A 146 -27.21 1.01 -10.22
N GLU A 147 -28.22 0.29 -10.70
CA GLU A 147 -28.18 -1.17 -10.85
C GLU A 147 -27.03 -1.60 -11.78
N ILE A 148 -26.26 -2.59 -11.34
CA ILE A 148 -25.18 -3.21 -12.11
C ILE A 148 -25.80 -4.20 -13.08
N VAL A 149 -25.81 -3.84 -14.37
CA VAL A 149 -26.22 -4.74 -15.45
C VAL A 149 -25.13 -5.77 -15.67
N LEU A 150 -25.39 -7.03 -15.27
CA LEU A 150 -24.49 -8.15 -15.55
C LEU A 150 -24.50 -8.51 -17.04
N PRO A 151 -23.33 -8.62 -17.71
CA PRO A 151 -23.25 -9.29 -19.00
C PRO A 151 -23.49 -10.80 -18.85
N PRO A 152 -23.73 -11.54 -19.95
CA PRO A 152 -23.76 -13.01 -19.91
C PRO A 152 -22.46 -13.58 -19.36
N ASN A 153 -22.57 -14.68 -18.59
CA ASN A 153 -21.44 -15.39 -17.96
C ASN A 153 -20.65 -14.53 -16.95
N ALA A 154 -21.36 -13.72 -16.15
CA ALA A 154 -20.79 -12.89 -15.10
C ALA A 154 -21.60 -12.97 -13.79
N TYR A 155 -20.93 -12.72 -12.67
CA TYR A 155 -21.52 -12.63 -11.34
C TYR A 155 -21.13 -11.33 -10.63
N LEU A 156 -21.99 -10.87 -9.71
CA LEU A 156 -21.70 -9.68 -8.89
C LEU A 156 -20.48 -9.94 -7.97
N ALA A 157 -19.44 -9.13 -8.12
CA ALA A 157 -18.21 -9.22 -7.35
C ALA A 157 -18.11 -8.06 -6.35
N ASP A 158 -17.58 -8.31 -5.17
CA ASP A 158 -17.42 -7.27 -4.13
C ASP A 158 -16.10 -6.50 -4.35
N SER A 159 -15.97 -5.89 -5.53
CA SER A 159 -14.76 -5.20 -5.98
C SER A 159 -14.81 -3.72 -5.58
N ARG A 160 -13.82 -3.25 -4.80
CA ARG A 160 -13.67 -1.82 -4.48
C ARG A 160 -13.34 -0.92 -5.68
N TYR A 161 -12.90 -1.52 -6.78
CA TYR A 161 -12.52 -0.86 -8.03
C TYR A 161 -12.92 -1.75 -9.19
N GLY A 162 -13.33 -1.15 -10.32
CA GLY A 162 -13.85 -1.90 -11.47
C GLY A 162 -15.38 -1.87 -11.55
N PRO A 163 -15.99 -2.75 -12.36
CA PRO A 163 -17.40 -2.65 -12.73
C PRO A 163 -18.38 -3.31 -11.73
N GLY A 164 -17.90 -3.82 -10.59
CA GLY A 164 -18.75 -4.50 -9.59
C GLY A 164 -19.20 -5.91 -9.98
N TRP A 165 -18.60 -6.48 -11.03
CA TRP A 165 -18.81 -7.85 -11.47
C TRP A 165 -17.51 -8.48 -11.95
N GLU A 166 -17.47 -9.80 -11.92
CA GLU A 166 -16.40 -10.65 -12.44
C GLU A 166 -17.02 -11.72 -13.36
N CYS A 167 -16.21 -12.26 -14.27
CA CYS A 167 -16.66 -13.33 -15.15
C CYS A 167 -16.77 -14.68 -14.43
N ASP A 168 -17.76 -15.48 -14.82
CA ASP A 168 -17.86 -16.87 -14.39
C ASP A 168 -16.58 -17.65 -14.70
N ARG A 169 -16.29 -18.69 -13.91
CA ARG A 169 -15.13 -19.55 -14.18
C ARG A 169 -15.21 -20.09 -15.61
N SER A 170 -14.09 -20.06 -16.33
CA SER A 170 -13.94 -20.37 -17.77
C SER A 170 -14.23 -19.19 -18.71
N TYR A 171 -14.48 -17.99 -18.19
CA TYR A 171 -14.62 -16.76 -18.96
C TYR A 171 -13.63 -15.69 -18.50
N GLU A 172 -13.24 -14.80 -19.42
CA GLU A 172 -12.36 -13.66 -19.17
C GLU A 172 -13.00 -12.33 -19.62
N ILE A 173 -12.56 -11.22 -19.01
CA ILE A 173 -13.07 -9.87 -19.28
C ILE A 173 -12.46 -9.34 -20.59
N VAL A 174 -13.30 -9.11 -21.60
CA VAL A 174 -12.90 -8.49 -22.86
C VAL A 174 -13.77 -7.25 -23.10
N GLY A 175 -13.30 -6.10 -22.59
CA GLY A 175 -14.11 -4.89 -22.52
C GLY A 175 -15.20 -5.05 -21.46
N ASP A 176 -16.46 -4.78 -21.83
CA ASP A 176 -17.62 -4.85 -20.94
C ASP A 176 -18.38 -6.20 -21.00
N ILE A 177 -17.75 -7.25 -21.54
CA ILE A 177 -18.34 -8.59 -21.66
C ILE A 177 -17.40 -9.70 -21.19
N CYS A 178 -17.98 -10.84 -20.85
CA CYS A 178 -17.26 -12.08 -20.55
C CYS A 178 -17.22 -12.98 -21.78
N VAL A 179 -16.01 -13.31 -22.24
CA VAL A 179 -15.74 -14.19 -23.38
C VAL A 179 -15.19 -15.52 -22.88
N GLU A 180 -15.62 -16.63 -23.47
CA GLU A 180 -15.15 -17.96 -23.07
C GLU A 180 -13.64 -18.10 -23.36
N ILE A 181 -12.90 -18.55 -22.35
CA ILE A 181 -11.46 -18.77 -22.44
C ILE A 181 -11.20 -19.94 -23.39
N ALA A 182 -10.50 -19.68 -24.49
CA ALA A 182 -10.04 -20.72 -25.39
C ALA A 182 -8.91 -21.53 -24.73
N VAL A 183 -9.25 -22.73 -24.25
CA VAL A 183 -8.29 -23.70 -23.71
C VAL A 183 -7.72 -24.53 -24.88
N PRO A 184 -6.40 -24.51 -25.14
CA PRO A 184 -5.81 -25.31 -26.21
C PRO A 184 -5.81 -26.81 -25.88
N GLU A 185 -5.56 -27.65 -26.88
CA GLU A 185 -5.39 -29.09 -26.70
C GLU A 185 -4.23 -29.39 -25.73
N ASN A 186 -4.41 -30.39 -24.85
CA ASN A 186 -3.47 -30.74 -23.78
C ASN A 186 -3.25 -29.63 -22.74
N ALA A 187 -4.27 -28.79 -22.50
CA ALA A 187 -4.29 -27.78 -21.44
C ALA A 187 -5.56 -27.88 -20.59
N PHE A 188 -5.51 -27.33 -19.38
CA PHE A 188 -6.64 -27.22 -18.48
C PHE A 188 -6.73 -25.82 -17.85
N LEU A 189 -7.95 -25.36 -17.56
CA LEU A 189 -8.17 -24.12 -16.81
C LEU A 189 -7.56 -24.21 -15.42
N ASN A 190 -6.59 -23.33 -15.14
CA ASN A 190 -5.91 -23.29 -13.86
C ASN A 190 -6.75 -22.55 -12.80
N GLY A 191 -6.17 -22.31 -11.63
CA GLY A 191 -6.82 -21.59 -10.53
C GLY A 191 -6.31 -20.16 -10.32
N SER A 192 -5.58 -19.60 -11.30
CA SER A 192 -4.96 -18.28 -11.17
C SER A 192 -5.97 -17.18 -11.47
N GLY A 193 -6.10 -16.24 -10.54
CA GLY A 193 -6.86 -14.99 -10.77
C GLY A 193 -6.09 -13.92 -11.53
N TYR A 194 -4.91 -14.24 -12.08
CA TYR A 194 -4.05 -13.33 -12.83
C TYR A 194 -3.13 -14.10 -13.80
N GLY A 195 -2.71 -13.44 -14.88
CA GLY A 195 -1.87 -14.06 -15.91
C GLY A 195 -2.67 -15.01 -16.81
N GLN A 196 -2.01 -16.02 -17.37
CA GLN A 196 -2.64 -16.99 -18.26
C GLN A 196 -3.67 -17.86 -17.50
N PRO A 197 -4.90 -18.01 -18.01
CA PRO A 197 -5.99 -18.68 -17.30
C PRO A 197 -5.96 -20.22 -17.41
N TRP A 198 -5.07 -20.78 -18.22
CA TRP A 198 -4.87 -22.21 -18.39
C TRP A 198 -3.42 -22.60 -18.12
N SER A 199 -3.18 -23.90 -17.98
CA SER A 199 -1.84 -24.47 -17.87
C SER A 199 -1.79 -25.80 -18.61
N CYS A 200 -0.61 -26.14 -19.12
CA CYS A 200 -0.42 -27.39 -19.85
C CYS A 200 -0.57 -28.61 -18.96
N GLU A 201 -1.12 -29.68 -19.53
CA GLU A 201 -1.16 -30.99 -18.92
C GLU A 201 0.25 -31.53 -18.66
N ARG A 202 0.37 -32.44 -17.69
CA ARG A 202 1.64 -33.05 -17.32
C ARG A 202 2.22 -33.84 -18.50
N GLY A 203 3.36 -33.37 -19.02
CA GLY A 203 3.98 -33.92 -20.23
C GLY A 203 3.97 -32.96 -21.41
N PHE A 204 3.47 -31.73 -21.23
CA PHE A 204 3.44 -30.68 -22.24
C PHE A 204 4.02 -29.36 -21.68
N PHE A 205 4.60 -28.53 -22.54
CA PHE A 205 5.06 -27.18 -22.22
C PHE A 205 4.33 -26.13 -23.07
N GLU A 206 4.26 -24.92 -22.53
CA GLU A 206 3.66 -23.76 -23.18
C GLU A 206 4.57 -23.23 -24.31
N THR A 207 4.01 -23.14 -25.53
CA THR A 207 4.64 -22.53 -26.70
C THR A 207 3.57 -21.85 -27.55
N ASP A 208 3.71 -20.56 -27.84
CA ASP A 208 2.82 -19.76 -28.72
C ASP A 208 1.30 -20.02 -28.51
N ASP A 209 0.85 -19.85 -27.25
CA ASP A 209 -0.53 -20.08 -26.78
C ASP A 209 -1.05 -21.52 -27.00
N ARG A 210 -0.16 -22.51 -26.98
CA ARG A 210 -0.46 -23.94 -27.09
C ARG A 210 0.35 -24.75 -26.09
N CYS A 211 -0.04 -26.02 -25.94
CA CYS A 211 0.70 -27.00 -25.15
C CYS A 211 1.31 -28.06 -26.08
N GLU A 212 2.63 -27.99 -26.24
CA GLU A 212 3.42 -28.92 -27.06
C GLU A 212 4.01 -30.04 -26.20
N ALA A 213 3.97 -31.28 -26.69
CA ALA A 213 4.43 -32.44 -25.95
C ALA A 213 5.95 -32.37 -25.70
N VAL A 214 6.37 -32.70 -24.48
CA VAL A 214 7.80 -32.80 -24.14
C VAL A 214 8.44 -33.89 -24.97
N ALA A 215 9.34 -33.50 -25.87
CA ALA A 215 10.17 -34.41 -26.65
C ALA A 215 11.17 -35.12 -25.72
N VAL A 216 10.78 -36.28 -25.19
CA VAL A 216 11.66 -37.16 -24.41
C VAL A 216 12.53 -37.96 -25.39
N PRO A 217 13.87 -37.80 -25.38
CA PRO A 217 14.75 -38.52 -26.28
C PRO A 217 14.90 -40.00 -25.88
N GLU A 218 15.52 -40.81 -26.75
CA GLU A 218 15.84 -42.20 -26.42
C GLU A 218 16.77 -42.27 -25.21
N ASN A 219 16.55 -43.28 -24.33
CA ASN A 219 17.26 -43.45 -23.06
C ASN A 219 17.04 -42.29 -22.07
N ALA A 220 15.82 -41.73 -22.06
CA ALA A 220 15.36 -40.74 -21.11
C ALA A 220 13.90 -40.99 -20.67
N PHE A 221 13.53 -40.38 -19.56
CA PHE A 221 12.17 -40.37 -19.02
C PHE A 221 11.70 -38.94 -18.68
N PHE A 222 10.41 -38.68 -18.85
CA PHE A 222 9.78 -37.41 -18.47
C PHE A 222 9.93 -37.14 -16.97
N VAL A 223 10.26 -35.90 -16.60
CA VAL A 223 10.20 -35.40 -15.23
C VAL A 223 9.39 -34.12 -15.15
N ASP A 224 8.54 -34.07 -14.13
CA ASP A 224 7.74 -32.90 -13.79
C ASP A 224 8.64 -31.91 -13.03
N ALA A 225 9.27 -31.01 -13.77
CA ALA A 225 10.25 -30.06 -13.25
C ALA A 225 9.99 -28.67 -13.81
N SER A 226 9.85 -27.67 -12.93
CA SER A 226 9.58 -26.26 -13.28
C SER A 226 10.73 -25.56 -14.02
N TYR A 227 11.83 -26.26 -14.32
CA TYR A 227 13.00 -25.74 -15.03
C TYR A 227 13.80 -26.89 -15.66
N GLY A 228 14.49 -26.61 -16.77
CA GLY A 228 15.21 -27.60 -17.56
C GLY A 228 14.34 -28.24 -18.66
N PRO A 229 14.81 -29.31 -19.33
CA PRO A 229 14.20 -29.80 -20.57
C PRO A 229 12.98 -30.71 -20.37
N GLY A 230 12.43 -30.84 -19.15
CA GLY A 230 11.29 -31.71 -18.86
C GLY A 230 11.59 -33.22 -18.88
N TRP A 231 12.84 -33.63 -19.06
CA TRP A 231 13.27 -35.04 -19.01
C TRP A 231 14.60 -35.22 -18.27
N LYS A 232 14.88 -36.47 -17.90
CA LYS A 232 16.20 -36.91 -17.40
C LYS A 232 16.61 -38.21 -18.10
N CYS A 233 17.91 -38.37 -18.32
CA CYS A 233 18.45 -39.60 -18.88
C CYS A 233 18.24 -40.78 -17.93
N ASP A 234 18.06 -41.96 -18.50
CA ASP A 234 18.07 -43.23 -17.78
C ASP A 234 19.42 -43.48 -17.10
N ARG A 235 19.40 -44.32 -16.06
CA ARG A 235 20.63 -44.69 -15.33
C ARG A 235 21.58 -45.42 -16.29
N GLY A 236 22.80 -44.90 -16.43
CA GLY A 236 23.78 -45.34 -17.42
C GLY A 236 23.94 -44.40 -18.61
N PHE A 237 23.13 -43.34 -18.70
CA PHE A 237 23.21 -42.34 -19.77
C PHE A 237 23.40 -40.93 -19.19
N ALA A 238 24.13 -40.08 -19.93
CA ALA A 238 24.40 -38.70 -19.58
C ALA A 238 23.84 -37.75 -20.65
N ALA A 239 23.35 -36.58 -20.22
CA ALA A 239 22.80 -35.58 -21.12
C ALA A 239 23.89 -34.96 -22.02
N SER A 240 23.61 -34.89 -23.31
CA SER A 240 24.51 -34.37 -24.35
C SER A 240 23.68 -33.73 -25.46
N GLY A 241 23.71 -32.40 -25.56
CA GLY A 241 22.74 -31.65 -26.36
C GLY A 241 21.30 -31.96 -25.94
N ASP A 242 20.43 -32.18 -26.92
CA ASP A 242 19.01 -32.49 -26.72
C ASP A 242 18.74 -34.00 -26.54
N GLY A 243 19.75 -34.78 -26.12
CA GLY A 243 19.67 -36.24 -26.03
C GLY A 243 20.48 -36.85 -24.88
N CYS A 244 20.39 -38.17 -24.78
CA CYS A 244 21.07 -38.97 -23.76
C CYS A 244 22.06 -39.94 -24.41
N THR A 245 23.34 -39.80 -24.07
CA THR A 245 24.42 -40.66 -24.59
C THR A 245 24.85 -41.66 -23.53
N ALA A 246 25.09 -42.91 -23.91
CA ALA A 246 25.57 -43.95 -23.00
C ALA A 246 26.89 -43.53 -22.34
N ILE A 247 27.00 -43.77 -21.03
CA ILE A 247 28.21 -43.49 -20.26
C ILE A 247 29.21 -44.61 -20.53
N ASP A 248 30.31 -44.27 -21.21
CA ASP A 248 31.50 -45.11 -21.21
C ASP A 248 32.07 -45.14 -19.78
N LEU A 249 31.98 -46.31 -19.15
CA LEU A 249 32.33 -46.52 -17.74
C LEU A 249 33.73 -47.16 -17.69
N PRO A 250 34.78 -46.40 -17.32
CA PRO A 250 36.14 -46.93 -17.33
C PRO A 250 36.36 -47.96 -16.21
N ASP A 251 37.41 -48.79 -16.38
CA ASP A 251 37.85 -49.72 -15.33
C ASP A 251 37.99 -49.03 -13.97
N ASN A 252 37.52 -49.70 -12.93
CA ASN A 252 37.48 -49.21 -11.56
C ASN A 252 36.60 -47.96 -11.32
N ALA A 253 35.58 -47.75 -12.15
CA ALA A 253 34.51 -46.78 -11.90
C ALA A 253 33.14 -47.45 -11.72
N HIS A 254 32.24 -46.71 -11.07
CA HIS A 254 30.84 -47.06 -10.88
C HIS A 254 29.94 -45.84 -11.16
N LEU A 255 28.69 -46.08 -11.58
CA LEU A 255 27.71 -45.01 -11.71
C LEU A 255 27.38 -44.40 -10.35
N ASP A 256 27.31 -43.08 -10.29
CA ASP A 256 27.05 -42.30 -9.07
C ASP A 256 25.60 -42.51 -8.54
N ARG A 257 25.23 -41.75 -7.50
CA ARG A 257 23.86 -41.78 -6.97
C ARG A 257 22.82 -41.31 -8.00
N SER A 258 23.13 -40.33 -8.85
CA SER A 258 22.20 -39.89 -9.90
C SER A 258 21.99 -40.96 -10.97
N GLY A 259 23.05 -41.70 -11.32
CA GLY A 259 23.07 -42.64 -12.42
C GLY A 259 23.42 -42.01 -13.77
N ASN A 260 23.56 -40.69 -13.82
CA ASN A 260 23.91 -39.94 -15.03
C ASN A 260 25.35 -39.42 -15.02
N ARG A 261 26.16 -39.85 -14.03
CA ARG A 261 27.61 -39.64 -13.93
C ARG A 261 28.27 -40.89 -13.36
N TRP A 262 29.60 -40.92 -13.36
CA TRP A 262 30.39 -41.96 -12.72
C TRP A 262 31.42 -41.39 -11.75
N GLU A 263 31.75 -42.20 -10.75
CA GLU A 263 32.78 -41.96 -9.75
C GLU A 263 33.73 -43.15 -9.68
N CYS A 264 34.99 -42.90 -9.30
CA CYS A 264 35.93 -43.98 -9.11
C CYS A 264 35.56 -44.86 -7.90
N HIS A 265 35.89 -46.13 -7.96
CA HIS A 265 35.83 -47.01 -6.80
C HIS A 265 36.68 -46.46 -5.65
N ARG A 266 36.33 -46.86 -4.43
CA ARG A 266 37.11 -46.49 -3.23
C ARG A 266 38.59 -46.85 -3.43
N ASN A 267 39.47 -45.90 -3.06
CA ASN A 267 40.93 -45.94 -3.24
C ASN A 267 41.46 -45.66 -4.67
N TYR A 268 40.60 -45.31 -5.63
CA TYR A 268 41.02 -44.85 -6.96
C TYR A 268 40.76 -43.35 -7.15
N GLN A 269 41.65 -42.66 -7.85
CA GLN A 269 41.56 -41.24 -8.23
C GLN A 269 41.33 -41.08 -9.73
N ARG A 270 40.59 -40.02 -10.09
CA ARG A 270 40.24 -39.72 -11.49
C ARG A 270 41.38 -38.99 -12.20
N SER A 271 41.95 -39.61 -13.23
CA SER A 271 43.01 -39.03 -14.06
C SER A 271 42.76 -39.30 -15.54
N ARG A 272 42.70 -38.23 -16.35
CA ARG A 272 42.46 -38.26 -17.82
C ARG A 272 41.33 -39.22 -18.25
N GLY A 273 40.17 -39.12 -17.60
CA GLY A 273 38.99 -39.94 -17.90
C GLY A 273 39.03 -41.39 -17.42
N ARG A 274 40.04 -41.79 -16.63
CA ARG A 274 40.17 -43.14 -16.05
C ARG A 274 40.34 -43.08 -14.53
N CYS A 275 40.17 -44.22 -13.87
CA CYS A 275 40.41 -44.40 -12.45
C CYS A 275 41.75 -45.12 -12.23
N ILE A 276 42.68 -44.47 -11.55
CA ILE A 276 44.02 -45.01 -11.24
C ILE A 276 44.09 -45.20 -9.72
N LEU A 277 44.70 -46.31 -9.26
CA LEU A 277 44.86 -46.57 -7.83
C LEU A 277 45.68 -45.46 -7.18
N ASN A 278 45.31 -45.05 -5.97
CA ASN A 278 46.12 -44.11 -5.19
C ASN A 278 47.40 -44.81 -4.72
N GLU A 279 48.56 -44.25 -5.09
CA GLU A 279 49.86 -44.53 -4.44
C GLU A 279 49.98 -43.74 -3.12
#